data_AF-A0A2T2UA26-F1
#
_entry.id   AF-A0A2T2UA26-F1
#
_cell.length_a   1.000
_cell.length_b   1.000
_cell.length_c   1.000
_cell.angle_alpha   90.00
_cell.angle_beta   90.00
_cell.angle_gamma   90.00
#
_symmetry.space_group_name_H-M   'P 1'
#
loop_
_entity.id
_entity.type
_entity.pdbx_description
1 polymer ?
#
loop_
_entity_poly.entity_id
_entity_poly.type
_entity_poly.pdbx_seq_one_letter_code
_entity_poly.pdbx_strand_id
1 'polypeptide(L)'
;MSTHQKAHIVTRSSGLNDLNDFLREGWRVAYVSPMGGGADTVAALVVLEQRGEEDSAEMVEQAEEEMEEVLSEVTEGRAQEPELTEERNGGPPGS
;
A
#
# COMPACT_ATOMS: atom_id res chain seq x y z
N MET A 1 9.44 -3.83 21.43
CA MET A 1 9.23 -3.00 20.23
C MET A 1 10.25 -1.88 20.18
N SER A 2 11.35 -2.09 19.44
CA SER A 2 12.32 -1.04 19.14
C SER A 2 11.89 -0.28 17.88
N THR A 3 12.02 1.05 17.87
CA THR A 3 11.73 1.87 16.69
C THR A 3 13.02 2.54 16.24
N HIS A 4 13.38 2.34 14.98
CA HIS A 4 14.53 3.01 14.38
C HIS A 4 14.07 4.34 13.80
N GLN A 5 14.82 5.41 14.08
CA GLN A 5 14.54 6.74 13.54
C GLN A 5 15.74 7.27 12.76
N LYS A 6 15.46 8.01 11.69
CA LYS A 6 16.46 8.68 10.85
C LYS A 6 16.00 10.09 10.49
N ALA A 7 16.91 11.06 10.61
CA ALA A 7 16.69 12.41 10.14
C ALA A 7 17.29 12.58 8.74
N HIS A 8 16.55 13.20 7.83
CA HIS A 8 16.96 13.46 6.46
C HIS A 8 16.55 14.88 6.03
N ILE A 9 17.41 15.58 5.31
CA ILE A 9 17.12 16.93 4.81
C ILE A 9 16.70 16.82 3.34
N VAL A 10 15.48 17.22 3.06
CA VAL A 10 14.91 17.25 1.72
C VAL A 10 14.99 18.65 1.17
N THR A 11 15.70 18.83 0.05
CA THR A 11 15.70 20.08 -0.72
C THR A 11 14.82 19.94 -1.96
N ARG A 12 14.27 21.06 -2.46
CA ARG A 12 13.46 21.07 -3.70
C ARG A 12 14.19 20.49 -4.91
N SER A 13 15.50 20.67 -5.00
CA SER A 13 16.30 20.30 -6.17
C SER A 13 16.77 18.84 -6.17
N SER A 14 16.93 18.20 -5.01
CA SER A 14 17.57 16.88 -4.96
C SER A 14 17.12 15.95 -3.82
N GLY A 15 16.20 16.37 -2.95
CA GLY A 15 15.87 15.60 -1.74
C GLY A 15 14.74 14.58 -1.87
N LEU A 16 14.01 14.57 -2.98
CA LEU A 16 12.82 13.70 -3.14
C LEU A 16 13.16 12.26 -3.56
N ASN A 17 14.27 12.05 -4.27
CA ASN A 17 14.67 10.71 -4.71
C ASN A 17 15.07 9.85 -3.51
N ASP A 18 15.98 10.35 -2.67
CA ASP A 18 16.42 9.66 -1.46
C ASP A 18 15.26 9.40 -0.49
N LEU A 19 14.36 10.38 -0.32
CA LEU A 19 13.16 10.19 0.48
C LEU A 19 12.30 9.04 -0.07
N ASN A 20 12.11 8.98 -1.38
CA ASN A 20 11.30 7.95 -2.01
C ASN A 20 11.91 6.55 -1.88
N ASP A 21 13.24 6.45 -1.88
CA ASP A 21 13.93 5.18 -1.64
C ASP A 21 13.76 4.71 -0.19
N PHE A 22 13.85 5.60 0.81
CA PHE A 22 13.53 5.23 2.20
C PHE A 22 12.08 4.74 2.35
N LEU A 23 11.13 5.39 1.68
CA LEU A 23 9.73 4.96 1.73
C LEU A 23 9.54 3.56 1.12
N ARG A 24 10.27 3.24 0.05
CA ARG A 24 10.26 1.90 -0.57
C ARG A 24 10.88 0.84 0.34
N GLU A 25 11.87 1.21 1.14
CA GLU A 25 12.52 0.34 2.14
C GLU A 25 11.65 0.13 3.40
N GLY A 26 10.43 0.66 3.43
CA GLY A 26 9.49 0.46 4.53
C GLY A 26 9.62 1.48 5.67
N TRP A 27 10.43 2.52 5.50
CA TRP A 27 10.42 3.67 6.41
C TRP A 27 9.15 4.49 6.22
N ARG A 28 8.70 5.15 7.28
CA ARG A 28 7.51 6.02 7.30
C ARG A 28 7.89 7.40 7.79
N VAL A 29 7.26 8.44 7.23
CA VAL A 29 7.47 9.81 7.73
C VAL A 29 6.78 9.98 9.08
N ALA A 30 7.57 10.24 10.11
CA ALA A 30 7.09 10.53 11.46
C ALA A 30 6.90 12.04 11.70
N TYR A 31 7.78 12.87 11.13
CA TYR A 31 7.74 14.31 11.34
C TYR A 31 8.36 15.08 10.17
N VAL A 32 7.81 16.28 9.88
CA VAL A 32 8.35 17.20 8.88
C VAL A 32 8.41 18.60 9.47
N SER A 33 9.57 19.25 9.39
CA SER A 33 9.74 20.66 9.73
C SER A 33 10.34 21.43 8.56
N PRO A 34 9.67 22.48 8.05
CA PRO A 34 10.30 23.38 7.10
C PRO A 34 11.50 24.04 7.79
N MET A 35 12.66 24.03 7.14
CA MET A 35 13.85 24.73 7.63
C MET A 35 14.05 26.08 6.94
N GLY A 36 13.08 26.48 6.12
CA GLY A 36 13.18 27.66 5.28
C GLY A 36 14.24 27.50 4.19
N GLY A 37 14.59 28.63 3.58
CA GLY A 37 15.67 28.72 2.62
C GLY A 37 15.46 29.88 1.65
N GLY A 38 16.55 30.29 0.99
CA GLY A 38 16.55 31.44 0.09
C GLY A 38 15.69 31.21 -1.16
N ALA A 39 15.58 32.25 -2.00
CA ALA A 39 14.72 32.28 -3.19
C ALA A 39 14.80 31.01 -4.07
N ASP A 40 15.96 30.35 -4.10
CA ASP A 40 16.22 29.21 -5.00
C ASP A 40 16.29 27.84 -4.29
N THR A 41 16.26 27.78 -2.96
CA THR A 41 16.41 26.52 -2.22
C THR A 41 15.45 26.46 -1.04
N VAL A 42 14.37 25.69 -1.16
CA VAL A 42 13.51 25.34 -0.01
C VAL A 42 13.98 24.01 0.55
N ALA A 43 14.20 23.94 1.86
CA ALA A 43 14.59 22.73 2.57
C ALA A 43 13.60 22.37 3.69
N ALA A 44 13.42 21.07 3.92
CA ALA A 44 12.66 20.51 5.03
C ALA A 44 13.48 19.43 5.74
N LEU A 45 13.40 19.40 7.06
CA LEU A 45 13.82 18.28 7.87
C LEU A 45 12.70 17.25 7.87
N VAL A 46 13.00 16.01 7.50
CA VAL A 46 12.09 14.87 7.53
C VAL A 46 12.66 13.86 8.51
N VAL A 47 11.87 13.47 9.50
CA VAL A 47 12.18 12.36 10.39
C VAL A 47 11.40 11.15 9.91
N LEU A 48 12.13 10.06 9.67
CA LEU A 48 11.64 8.77 9.24
C LEU A 48 11.69 7.80 10.41
N GLU A 49 10.71 6.90 10.49
CA GLU A 49 10.69 5.81 11.45
C GLU A 49 10.42 4.48 10.76
N GLN A 50 11.02 3.42 11.30
CA GLN A 50 10.77 2.05 10.90
C GLN A 50 10.65 1.19 12.16
N ARG A 51 9.61 0.36 12.23
CA ARG A 51 9.50 -0.63 13.32
C ARG A 51 10.61 -1.67 13.12
N GLY A 52 11.39 -1.92 14.17
CA GLY A 52 12.40 -2.97 14.14
C GLY A 52 11.75 -4.33 13.92
N GLU A 53 12.38 -5.16 13.09
CA GLU A 53 11.98 -6.48 12.59
C GLU A 53 11.78 -7.57 13.66
N GLU A 54 11.52 -7.24 14.93
CA GLU A 54 11.17 -8.29 15.91
C GLU A 54 9.69 -8.71 15.83
N ASP A 55 8.82 -7.95 15.15
CA ASP A 55 7.37 -8.27 15.01
C ASP A 55 6.93 -8.56 13.56
N SER A 56 7.80 -8.40 12.55
CA SER A 56 7.40 -8.50 11.14
C SER A 56 7.32 -9.94 10.63
N ALA A 57 8.11 -10.86 11.19
CA ALA A 57 8.08 -12.27 10.77
C ALA A 57 6.75 -12.94 11.14
N GLU A 58 6.23 -12.66 12.34
CA GLU A 58 4.98 -13.25 12.85
C GLU A 58 3.74 -12.72 12.11
N MET A 59 3.80 -11.50 11.58
CA MET A 59 2.73 -10.92 10.76
C MET A 59 2.76 -11.38 9.30
N VAL A 60 3.95 -11.68 8.74
CA VAL A 60 4.06 -12.21 7.37
C VAL A 60 3.58 -13.64 7.29
N GLU A 61 3.90 -14.49 8.28
CA GLU A 61 3.37 -15.87 8.33
C GLU A 61 1.83 -15.88 8.37
N GLN A 62 1.19 -15.02 9.19
CA GLN A 62 -0.28 -14.93 9.21
C GLN A 62 -0.87 -14.45 7.88
N ALA A 63 -0.23 -13.50 7.19
CA ALA A 63 -0.70 -12.99 5.91
C ALA A 63 -0.54 -14.02 4.76
N GLU A 64 0.51 -14.87 4.83
CA GLU A 64 0.71 -15.96 3.88
C GLU A 64 -0.31 -17.09 4.10
N GLU A 65 -0.57 -17.48 5.36
CA GLU A 65 -1.61 -18.48 5.68
C GLU A 65 -3.02 -18.02 5.27
N GLU A 66 -3.39 -16.76 5.55
CA GLU A 66 -4.71 -16.21 5.16
C GLU A 66 -4.86 -16.10 3.64
N MET A 67 -3.77 -15.81 2.90
CA MET A 67 -3.79 -15.81 1.44
C MET A 67 -3.95 -17.22 0.86
N GLU A 68 -3.30 -18.23 1.45
CA GLU A 68 -3.42 -19.63 1.02
C GLU A 68 -4.82 -20.20 1.30
N GLU A 69 -5.43 -19.83 2.43
CA GLU A 69 -6.82 -20.18 2.78
C GLU A 69 -7.81 -19.58 1.77
N VAL A 70 -7.72 -18.28 1.47
CA VAL A 70 -8.60 -17.61 0.49
C VAL A 70 -8.43 -18.18 -0.92
N LEU A 71 -7.21 -18.54 -1.32
CA LEU A 71 -6.96 -19.19 -2.61
C LEU A 71 -7.59 -20.58 -2.69
N SER A 72 -7.57 -21.34 -1.60
CA SER A 72 -8.21 -22.66 -1.54
C SER A 72 -9.74 -22.57 -1.71
N GLU A 73 -10.41 -21.63 -1.04
CA GLU A 73 -11.85 -21.41 -1.15
C GLU A 73 -12.29 -21.00 -2.57
N VAL A 74 -11.48 -20.18 -3.27
CA VAL A 74 -11.75 -19.76 -4.65
C VAL A 74 -11.63 -20.92 -5.64
N THR A 75 -10.73 -21.88 -5.39
CA THR A 75 -10.58 -23.06 -6.25
C THR A 75 -11.67 -24.10 -6.03
N GLU A 76 -12.21 -24.21 -4.81
CA GLU A 76 -13.31 -25.13 -4.47
C GLU A 76 -14.70 -24.57 -4.80
N GLY A 77 -14.84 -23.23 -4.89
CA GLY A 77 -16.10 -22.54 -5.19
C GLY A 77 -16.44 -22.35 -6.67
N ARG A 78 -15.57 -22.75 -7.62
CA ARG A 78 -15.81 -22.57 -9.06
C ARG A 78 -16.69 -23.67 -9.65
N ALA A 79 -17.95 -23.69 -9.23
CA ALA A 79 -19.06 -24.23 -10.00
C ALA A 79 -20.28 -23.32 -9.80
N GLN A 80 -20.24 -22.13 -10.40
CA GLN A 80 -21.42 -21.37 -10.83
C GLN A 80 -20.95 -20.16 -11.65
N GLU A 81 -20.93 -20.35 -12.97
CA GLU A 81 -20.96 -19.23 -13.91
C GLU A 81 -22.28 -18.46 -13.68
N PRO A 82 -22.26 -17.11 -13.65
CA PRO A 82 -23.51 -16.36 -13.75
C PRO A 82 -24.06 -16.57 -15.17
N GLU A 83 -25.14 -17.35 -15.29
CA GLU A 83 -25.94 -17.39 -16.53
C GLU A 83 -26.47 -15.98 -16.82
N LEU A 84 -25.92 -15.36 -17.87
CA LEU A 84 -26.50 -14.17 -18.50
C LEU A 84 -27.83 -14.59 -19.13
N THR A 85 -28.94 -14.34 -18.44
CA THR A 85 -30.27 -14.54 -18.98
C THR A 85 -30.56 -13.46 -20.02
N GLU A 86 -30.55 -13.84 -21.30
CA GLU A 86 -31.08 -13.03 -22.39
C GLU A 86 -32.60 -12.87 -22.22
N GLU A 87 -33.07 -11.67 -21.86
CA GLU A 87 -34.48 -11.30 -21.90
C GLU A 87 -34.99 -11.36 -23.36
N ARG A 88 -35.62 -12.48 -23.72
CA ARG A 88 -36.42 -12.60 -24.95
C ARG A 88 -37.73 -11.84 -24.75
N ASN A 89 -37.87 -10.69 -25.40
CA ASN A 89 -39.17 -10.07 -25.64
C ASN A 89 -40.00 -10.95 -26.59
N GLY A 90 -40.75 -11.89 -26.02
CA GLY A 90 -41.80 -12.63 -26.70
C GLY A 90 -43.15 -12.26 -26.11
N GLY A 91 -43.98 -11.56 -26.88
CA GLY A 91 -45.40 -11.44 -26.57
C GLY A 91 -46.24 -11.82 -27.78
N PRO A 92 -47.12 -12.82 -27.66
CA PRO A 92 -48.42 -12.83 -28.33
C PRO A 92 -49.52 -12.59 -27.27
N PRO A 93 -50.71 -12.09 -27.64
CA PRO A 93 -51.75 -12.99 -28.17
C PRO A 93 -52.64 -12.35 -29.26
N GLY A 94 -53.42 -13.20 -29.94
CA GLY A 94 -54.08 -12.88 -31.20
C GLY A 94 -55.50 -12.32 -31.14
N SER A 95 -56.05 -12.12 -32.34
CA SER A 95 -57.38 -12.55 -32.81
C SER A 95 -57.39 -12.49 -34.34
#